data_AF-A0A530JZ81-F1
#
_entry.id   AF-A0A530JZ81-F1
#
_cell.length_a   1.000
_cell.length_b   1.000
_cell.length_c   1.000
_cell.angle_alpha   90.00
_cell.angle_beta   90.00
_cell.angle_gamma   90.00
#
_symmetry.space_group_name_H-M   'P 1'
#
loop_
_entity.id
_entity.type
_entity.pdbx_description
1 polymer ?
#
loop_
_entity_poly.entity_id
_entity_poly.type
_entity_poly.pdbx_seq_one_letter_code
_entity_poly.pdbx_strand_id
1 'polypeptide(L)' 'MIRELNGTRPLPVILKPVPDELLSSWITRHADFYGVPPLTMLRHAIPEATSLRQTDTNLGPTAAV' A
#
# COMPACT_ATOMS: atom_id res chain seq x y z
N MET A 1 -7.37 9.22 -12.97
CA MET A 1 -8.65 9.09 -12.25
C MET A 1 -8.34 8.75 -10.80
N ILE A 2 -8.25 9.78 -9.95
CA ILE A 2 -7.88 9.64 -8.53
C ILE A 2 -9.10 9.08 -7.80
N ARG A 3 -8.98 7.87 -7.25
CA ARG A 3 -10.01 7.30 -6.39
C ARG A 3 -9.97 8.12 -5.10
N GLU A 4 -10.99 8.95 -4.87
CA GLU A 4 -11.25 9.62 -3.61
C GLU A 4 -11.51 8.52 -2.54
N LEU A 5 -10.44 8.06 -1.91
CA LEU A 5 -10.48 7.17 -0.74
C LEU A 5 -10.84 8.05 0.46
N ASN A 6 -12.13 8.37 0.59
CA ASN A 6 -12.68 9.14 1.70
C ASN A 6 -12.35 8.46 3.03
N GLY A 7 -11.23 8.84 3.65
CA GLY A 7 -10.83 8.40 5.00
C GLY A 7 -9.32 8.29 5.22
N THR A 8 -8.52 8.05 4.19
CA THR A 8 -7.08 7.85 4.35
C THR A 8 -6.34 9.18 4.22
N ARG A 9 -5.80 9.70 5.34
CA ARG A 9 -4.95 10.90 5.27
C ARG A 9 -3.71 10.59 4.41
N PRO A 10 -3.26 11.50 3.54
CA PRO A 10 -2.05 11.26 2.78
C PRO A 10 -0.86 11.07 3.72
N LEU A 11 0.08 10.19 3.33
CA LEU A 11 1.31 9.98 4.08
C LEU A 11 2.14 11.28 4.06
N PRO A 12 2.60 11.78 5.22
CA PRO A 12 3.41 13.01 5.27
C PRO A 12 4.72 12.91 4.49
N VAL A 13 5.31 11.72 4.45
CA VAL A 13 6.53 11.40 3.71
C VAL A 13 6.29 10.19 2.82
N ILE A 14 6.69 10.31 1.56
CA ILE A 14 6.66 9.24 0.55
C ILE A 14 8.10 8.93 0.16
N LEU A 15 8.51 7.67 0.34
CA LEU A 15 9.84 7.22 -0.06
C LEU A 15 9.94 7.17 -1.59
N LYS A 16 11.16 7.27 -2.12
CA LYS A 16 11.39 7.14 -3.56
C LYS A 16 10.88 5.77 -4.06
N PRO A 17 10.08 5.75 -5.15
CA PRO A 17 9.66 4.51 -5.77
C PRO A 17 10.88 3.77 -6.33
N VAL A 18 10.84 2.45 -6.23
CA VAL A 18 11.83 1.55 -6.84
C VAL A 18 11.14 0.85 -8.02
N PRO A 19 11.74 0.85 -9.23
CA PRO A 19 11.17 0.13 -10.37
C PRO A 19 10.95 -1.35 -10.07
N ASP A 20 9.85 -1.91 -10.58
CA ASP A 20 9.48 -3.32 -10.45
C ASP A 20 9.37 -3.82 -8.99
N GLU A 21 9.19 -2.89 -8.05
CA GLU A 21 9.02 -3.21 -6.63
C GLU A 21 7.61 -3.75 -6.35
N LEU A 22 7.55 -4.85 -5.60
CA LEU A 22 6.29 -5.40 -5.09
C LEU A 22 5.62 -4.41 -4.12
N LEU A 23 4.28 -4.40 -4.11
CA LEU A 23 3.52 -3.55 -3.20
C LEU A 23 3.84 -3.88 -1.73
N SER A 24 4.01 -5.16 -1.40
CA SER A 24 4.42 -5.59 -0.06
C SER A 24 5.81 -5.05 0.36
N SER A 25 6.76 -5.02 -0.59
CA SER A 25 8.09 -4.43 -0.36
C SER A 25 7.98 -2.93 -0.10
N TRP A 26 7.23 -2.21 -0.94
CA TRP A 26 7.00 -0.79 -0.78
C TRP A 26 6.37 -0.46 0.58
N ILE A 27 5.36 -1.24 1.00
CA ILE A 27 4.71 -1.10 2.31
C ILE A 27 5.69 -1.34 3.46
N THR A 28 6.53 -2.38 3.35
CA THR A 28 7.51 -2.72 4.38
C THR A 28 8.52 -1.58 4.57
N ARG A 29 9.05 -1.01 3.48
CA ARG A 29 9.96 0.14 3.57
C ARG A 29 9.33 1.35 4.25
N HIS A 30 8.06 1.63 3.97
CA HIS A 30 7.35 2.73 4.63
C HIS A 30 7.05 2.42 6.10
N ALA A 31 6.68 1.18 6.41
CA ALA A 31 6.43 0.75 7.78
C ALA A 31 7.68 0.89 8.65
N ASP A 32 8.84 0.49 8.11
CA ASP A 32 10.14 0.67 8.76
C ASP A 32 10.47 2.16 8.98
N PHE A 33 10.21 3.00 7.98
CA PHE A 33 10.42 4.45 8.08
C PHE A 33 9.56 5.09 9.19
N TYR A 34 8.31 4.66 9.33
CA TYR A 34 7.37 5.18 10.33
C TYR A 34 7.44 4.46 11.69
N GLY A 35 8.23 3.39 11.81
CA GLY A 35 8.34 2.59 13.04
C GLY A 35 7.04 1.84 13.40
N VAL A 36 6.26 1.43 12.41
CA VAL A 36 4.97 0.73 12.60
C VAL A 36 5.01 -0.67 12.00
N PRO A 37 4.13 -1.60 12.41
CA PRO A 37 4.02 -2.90 11.76
C PRO A 37 3.59 -2.76 10.28
N PRO A 38 4.15 -3.55 9.35
CA PRO A 38 3.78 -3.53 7.93
C PRO A 38 2.28 -3.72 7.66
N LEU A 39 1.58 -4.53 8.44
CA LEU A 39 0.13 -4.71 8.29
C LEU A 39 -0.65 -3.46 8.72
N THR A 40 -0.18 -2.71 9.72
CA THR A 40 -0.75 -1.42 10.11
C THR A 40 -0.60 -0.40 8.99
N MET A 41 0.59 -0.35 8.38
CA MET A 41 0.87 0.50 7.23
C MET A 41 -0.01 0.12 6.02
N LEU A 42 -0.20 -1.18 5.76
CA LEU A 42 -1.09 -1.65 4.69
C LEU A 42 -2.54 -1.24 4.95
N ARG A 43 -3.03 -1.44 6.19
CA ARG A 43 -4.42 -1.12 6.57
C ARG A 43 -4.74 0.36 6.54
N HIS A 44 -3.73 1.22 6.61
CA HIS A 44 -3.91 2.64 6.37
C HIS A 44 -4.47 2.90 4.96
N ALA A 45 -3.92 2.25 3.92
CA ALA A 45 -4.38 2.39 2.54
C ALA A 45 -5.56 1.46 2.20
N ILE A 46 -5.59 0.26 2.77
CA ILE A 46 -6.59 -0.78 2.49
C ILE A 46 -7.07 -1.38 3.82
N PRO A 47 -8.08 -0.78 4.48
CA PRO A 47 -8.51 -1.20 5.82
C PRO A 47 -8.84 -2.70 5.96
N GLU A 48 -9.41 -3.29 4.91
CA GLU A 48 -9.83 -4.70 4.87
C GLU A 48 -8.68 -5.69 4.61
N ALA A 49 -7.45 -5.20 4.43
CA ALA A 49 -6.32 -6.06 4.13
C ALA A 49 -5.94 -6.95 5.33
N THR A 50 -5.78 -8.24 5.05
CA THR A 50 -5.40 -9.26 6.04
C THR A 50 -3.98 -9.79 5.83
N SER A 51 -3.40 -9.58 4.64
CA SER A 51 -2.07 -10.12 4.29
C SER A 51 -1.36 -9.24 3.25
N LEU A 52 -0.06 -8.99 3.49
CA LEU A 52 0.84 -8.33 2.54
C LEU A 52 1.08 -9.18 1.29
N ARG A 53 1.15 -10.51 1.44
CA ARG A 53 1.38 -11.38 0.29
C ARG A 53 0.18 -11.37 -0.65
N GLN A 54 -1.03 -11.30 -0.10
CA GLN A 54 -2.24 -11.23 -0.91
C GLN A 54 -2.31 -9.95 -1.73
N THR A 55 -1.72 -8.84 -1.28
CA THR A 55 -1.71 -7.59 -2.04
C THR A 55 -0.83 -7.64 -3.28
N ASP A 56 0.16 -8.54 -3.33
CA ASP A 56 0.97 -8.73 -4.53
C ASP A 56 0.29 -9.64 -5.55
N THR A 57 -0.51 -10.61 -5.09
CA THR A 57 -1.10 -11.65 -5.94
C THR A 57 -2.54 -11.37 -6.36
N ASN A 58 -3.28 -10.54 -5.60
CA ASN A 58 -4.68 -10.24 -5.87
C ASN A 58 -4.78 -8.93 -6.64
N LEU A 59 -4.45 -9.00 -7.93
CA LEU A 59 -4.79 -7.96 -8.88
C LEU A 59 -6.29 -8.04 -9.10
N GLY A 60 -7.05 -7.09 -8.54
CA GLY A 60 -8.47 -6.95 -8.86
C GLY A 60 -8.67 -6.87 -10.37
N PRO A 61 -9.90 -7.12 -10.88
CA PRO A 61 -10.15 -7.16 -12.32
C PRO A 61 -9.53 -5.93 -12.98
N THR A 62 -8.62 -6.17 -13.92
CA THR A 62 -8.00 -5.10 -14.70
C THR A 62 -9.13 -4.33 -15.33
N ALA A 63 -9.34 -3.08 -14.90
CA ALA A 63 -10.21 -2.19 -15.65
C ALA A 63 -9.47 -1.94 -16.96
N ALA A 64 -9.83 -2.71 -17.98
CA ALA A 64 -9.41 -2.47 -19.35
C ALA A 64 -9.84 -1.04 -19.70
N VAL A 65 -8.86 -0.16 -19.79
CA VAL A 65 -8.95 1.17 -20.41
C VAL A 65 -8.58 1.07 -21.87
#